data_AF-A0A8H6VSI2-F1
#
_entry.id   AF-A0A8H6VSI2-F1
#
_cell.length_a   1.000
_cell.length_b   1.000
_cell.length_c   1.000
_cell.angle_alpha   90.00
_cell.angle_beta   90.00
_cell.angle_gamma   90.00
#
_symmetry.space_group_name_H-M   'P 1'
#
loop_
_entity.id
_entity.type
_entity.pdbx_description
1 polymer ?
#
loop_
_entity_poly.entity_id
_entity_poly.type
_entity_poly.pdbx_seq_one_letter_code
_entity_poly.pdbx_strand_id
1 'polypeptide(L)'
;MSYTATEERSASPGLLNEYKQWKAMGAGGVSHDWTGFMLCKGVETTIARSDTTNVEIYKSPEINAPGWKEATESQKQAAQKSFSKEPLPEREGPRVRALKFVFPQRERPEDHPQPQDVREAYLAAFDKLIENSGTEWGTSKLEKRGTALFMKESLPLSPLAVPSQGEICHIHGTDLSGHVTLSFPDAKEVIEKGWGERHRLSGTSRLHLGYTMVFVPNNVRETEVLAKILQAGVDYMKSC
;
A
#
# COMPACT_ATOMS: atom_id res chain seq x y z
N MET A 1 4.46 16.63 -20.70
CA MET A 1 4.78 15.81 -21.89
C MET A 1 3.94 14.56 -21.81
N SER A 2 3.08 14.31 -22.80
CA SER A 2 2.36 13.04 -22.94
C SER A 2 3.39 11.95 -23.26
N TYR A 3 3.50 10.90 -22.44
CA TYR A 3 4.30 9.73 -22.79
C TYR A 3 3.56 9.00 -23.93
N THR A 4 3.88 9.33 -25.18
CA THR A 4 3.53 8.47 -26.31
C THR A 4 4.25 7.14 -26.12
N ALA A 5 3.55 6.02 -26.31
CA ALA A 5 4.15 4.70 -26.25
C ALA A 5 5.14 4.55 -27.42
N THR A 6 6.39 4.95 -27.21
CA THR A 6 7.49 4.58 -28.10
C THR A 6 7.67 3.07 -28.02
N GLU A 7 7.92 2.40 -29.13
CA GLU A 7 8.21 0.95 -29.12
C GLU A 7 9.53 0.68 -28.38
N GLU A 8 9.66 -0.47 -27.70
CA GLU A 8 10.88 -0.82 -26.94
C GLU A 8 12.14 -0.73 -27.81
N ARG A 9 12.06 -1.16 -29.08
CA ARG A 9 13.18 -1.14 -30.04
C ARG A 9 13.70 0.27 -30.40
N SER A 10 12.91 1.31 -30.17
CA SER A 10 13.26 2.70 -30.45
C SER A 10 13.50 3.54 -29.19
N ALA A 11 13.46 2.91 -28.02
CA ALA A 11 13.67 3.57 -26.75
C ALA A 11 15.13 4.01 -26.55
N SER A 12 15.31 5.13 -25.84
CA SER A 12 16.65 5.61 -25.48
C SER A 12 17.34 4.64 -24.50
N PRO A 13 18.69 4.62 -24.45
CA PRO A 13 19.42 3.80 -23.48
C PRO A 13 19.00 4.05 -22.01
N GLY A 14 18.70 5.30 -21.66
CA GLY A 14 18.22 5.67 -20.34
C GLY A 14 16.85 5.07 -20.01
N LEU A 15 15.91 5.08 -20.97
CA LEU A 15 14.59 4.50 -20.80
C LEU A 15 14.64 2.97 -20.73
N LEU A 16 15.51 2.34 -21.53
CA LEU A 16 15.76 0.90 -21.46
C LEU A 16 16.37 0.50 -20.11
N ASN A 17 17.28 1.32 -19.56
CA ASN A 17 17.84 1.06 -18.23
C ASN A 17 16.78 1.20 -17.13
N GLU A 18 15.92 2.22 -17.22
CA GLU A 18 14.79 2.37 -16.29
C GLU A 18 13.80 1.20 -16.40
N TYR A 19 13.53 0.71 -17.62
CA TYR A 19 12.71 -0.47 -17.84
C TYR A 19 13.31 -1.73 -17.20
N LYS A 20 14.64 -1.93 -17.30
CA LYS A 20 15.33 -3.04 -16.61
C LYS A 20 15.18 -2.95 -15.10
N GLN A 21 15.34 -1.76 -14.52
CA GLN A 21 15.12 -1.53 -13.09
C GLN A 21 13.67 -1.83 -12.69
N TRP A 22 12.71 -1.41 -13.51
CA TRP A 22 11.30 -1.68 -13.27
C TRP A 22 10.99 -3.18 -13.35
N LYS A 23 11.56 -3.89 -14.34
CA LYS A 23 11.43 -5.34 -14.48
C LYS A 23 11.96 -6.09 -13.25
N ALA A 24 13.04 -5.63 -12.63
CA ALA A 24 13.64 -6.22 -11.44
C ALA A 24 12.74 -6.14 -10.18
N MET A 25 11.67 -5.34 -10.22
CA MET A 25 10.69 -5.27 -9.13
C MET A 25 9.79 -6.50 -9.05
N GLY A 26 9.88 -7.38 -10.05
CA GLY A 26 8.92 -8.46 -10.26
C GLY A 26 7.62 -7.94 -10.86
N ALA A 27 6.67 -8.85 -11.04
CA ALA A 27 5.36 -8.52 -11.60
C ALA A 27 4.38 -8.01 -10.52
N GLY A 28 3.51 -7.07 -10.88
CA GLY A 28 2.47 -6.55 -9.98
C GLY A 28 1.60 -5.45 -10.60
N GLY A 29 0.28 -5.56 -10.44
CA GLY A 29 -0.75 -4.58 -10.86
C GLY A 29 -0.96 -4.40 -12.37
N VAL A 30 0.09 -4.48 -13.19
CA VAL A 30 0.09 -4.31 -14.65
C VAL A 30 0.83 -5.45 -15.36
N SER A 31 0.75 -5.49 -16.69
CA SER A 31 1.51 -6.46 -17.50
C SER A 31 3.00 -6.30 -17.25
N HIS A 32 3.75 -7.39 -17.09
CA HIS A 32 5.19 -7.34 -16.78
C HIS A 32 6.04 -7.23 -18.05
N ASP A 33 5.73 -6.25 -18.88
CA ASP A 33 6.32 -5.98 -20.19
C ASP A 33 6.44 -4.48 -20.45
N TRP A 34 6.91 -4.12 -21.64
CA TRP A 34 7.09 -2.73 -22.06
C TRP A 34 5.80 -1.90 -21.95
N THR A 35 4.65 -2.49 -22.30
CA THR A 35 3.36 -1.80 -22.24
C THR A 35 3.00 -1.44 -20.80
N GLY A 36 3.21 -2.35 -19.85
CA GLY A 36 2.98 -2.08 -18.42
C GLY A 36 3.94 -1.02 -17.86
N PHE A 37 5.21 -1.05 -18.28
CA PHE A 37 6.19 -0.03 -17.93
C PHE A 37 5.77 1.37 -18.43
N MET A 38 5.38 1.49 -19.70
CA MET A 38 4.94 2.78 -20.25
C MET A 38 3.64 3.27 -19.61
N LEU A 39 2.73 2.37 -19.22
CA LEU A 39 1.56 2.72 -18.41
C LEU A 39 1.98 3.29 -17.05
N CYS A 40 2.96 2.68 -16.37
CA CYS A 40 3.50 3.20 -15.11
C CYS A 40 4.07 4.62 -15.28
N LYS A 41 4.82 4.88 -16.36
CA LYS A 41 5.36 6.22 -16.70
C LYS A 41 4.25 7.25 -16.94
N GLY A 42 3.20 6.86 -17.66
CA GLY A 42 2.04 7.71 -17.90
C GLY A 42 1.34 8.09 -16.59
N VAL A 43 1.12 7.11 -15.70
CA VAL A 43 0.53 7.34 -14.38
C VAL A 43 1.41 8.23 -13.51
N GLU A 44 2.72 7.97 -13.50
CA GLU A 44 3.72 8.76 -12.77
C GLU A 44 3.63 10.26 -13.08
N THR A 45 3.36 10.62 -14.34
CA THR A 45 3.39 12.01 -14.80
C THR A 45 2.04 12.70 -14.83
N THR A 46 0.95 11.99 -14.55
CA THR A 46 -0.41 12.51 -14.68
C THR A 46 -1.16 12.55 -13.37
N ILE A 47 -1.15 11.45 -12.61
CA ILE A 47 -2.00 11.29 -11.42
C ILE A 47 -1.22 10.97 -10.15
N ALA A 48 -0.02 10.41 -10.28
CA ALA A 48 0.78 10.01 -9.12
C ALA A 48 1.30 11.24 -8.37
N ARG A 49 1.18 11.19 -7.04
CA ARG A 49 1.85 12.14 -6.15
C ARG A 49 3.35 11.83 -6.10
N SER A 50 4.17 12.87 -6.08
CA SER A 50 5.63 12.75 -5.94
C SER A 50 6.04 12.54 -4.48
N ASP A 51 5.34 13.16 -3.55
CA ASP A 51 5.55 12.97 -2.12
C ASP A 51 4.67 11.85 -1.56
N THR A 52 5.33 10.91 -0.88
CA THR A 52 4.73 9.77 -0.18
C THR A 52 4.80 9.89 1.33
N THR A 53 5.35 10.99 1.87
CA THR A 53 5.70 11.11 3.29
C THR A 53 5.13 12.35 4.00
N ASN A 54 4.61 13.36 3.29
CA ASN A 54 4.03 14.55 3.90
C ASN A 54 2.69 14.24 4.57
N VAL A 55 2.69 14.07 5.88
CA VAL A 55 1.49 13.73 6.66
C VAL A 55 0.46 14.86 6.77
N GLU A 56 0.79 16.09 6.35
CA GLU A 56 -0.14 17.24 6.42
C GLU A 56 -1.37 17.06 5.54
N ILE A 57 -1.31 16.19 4.52
CA ILE A 57 -2.45 15.88 3.66
C ILE A 57 -3.68 15.40 4.45
N TYR A 58 -3.46 14.77 5.60
CA TYR A 58 -4.51 14.22 6.44
C TYR A 58 -5.31 15.30 7.20
N LYS A 59 -4.82 16.55 7.23
CA LYS A 59 -5.52 17.68 7.87
C LYS A 59 -6.65 18.27 7.04
N SER A 60 -6.71 17.93 5.75
CA SER A 60 -7.74 18.41 4.82
C SER A 60 -8.35 17.23 4.04
N PRO A 61 -8.98 16.26 4.72
CA PRO A 61 -9.54 15.08 4.08
C PRO A 61 -10.70 15.42 3.13
N GLU A 62 -11.41 16.53 3.33
CA GLU A 62 -12.44 17.03 2.43
C GLU A 62 -11.94 17.39 1.03
N ILE A 63 -10.62 17.63 0.90
CA ILE A 63 -9.94 17.89 -0.37
C ILE A 63 -9.28 16.60 -0.90
N ASN A 64 -8.73 15.79 -0.01
CA ASN A 64 -7.80 14.72 -0.38
C ASN A 64 -8.38 13.30 -0.33
N ALA A 65 -9.53 13.08 0.31
CA ALA A 65 -10.17 11.78 0.41
C ALA A 65 -11.36 11.70 -0.58
N PRO A 66 -11.26 10.89 -1.64
CA PRO A 66 -12.42 10.54 -2.45
C PRO A 66 -13.51 9.90 -1.55
N GLY A 67 -14.77 10.21 -1.83
CA GLY A 67 -15.88 9.71 -1.02
C GLY A 67 -16.15 10.52 0.25
N TRP A 68 -15.37 11.56 0.56
CA TRP A 68 -15.56 12.34 1.80
C TRP A 68 -16.92 13.03 1.86
N LYS A 69 -17.42 13.56 0.74
CA LYS A 69 -18.71 14.26 0.72
C LYS A 69 -19.87 13.29 0.94
N GLU A 70 -19.73 12.07 0.42
CA GLU A 70 -20.73 11.00 0.46
C GLU A 70 -20.69 10.22 1.78
N ALA A 71 -19.56 10.23 2.49
CA ALA A 71 -19.40 9.54 3.77
C ALA A 71 -20.30 10.12 4.86
N THR A 72 -20.87 9.22 5.66
CA THR A 72 -21.61 9.56 6.88
C THR A 72 -20.70 10.21 7.93
N GLU A 73 -21.29 10.89 8.91
CA GLU A 73 -20.51 11.50 9.99
C GLU A 73 -19.73 10.46 10.81
N SER A 74 -20.32 9.30 11.09
CA SER A 74 -19.63 8.20 11.78
C SER A 74 -18.44 7.67 10.98
N GLN A 75 -18.55 7.57 9.65
CA GLN A 75 -17.44 7.16 8.78
C GLN A 75 -16.31 8.19 8.77
N LYS A 76 -16.64 9.49 8.75
CA LYS A 76 -15.65 10.58 8.85
C LYS A 76 -14.95 10.59 10.20
N GLN A 77 -15.66 10.31 11.27
CA GLN A 77 -15.09 10.19 12.62
C GLN A 77 -14.21 8.96 12.74
N ALA A 78 -14.63 7.82 12.19
CA ALA A 78 -13.81 6.61 12.12
C ALA A 78 -12.49 6.89 11.37
N ALA A 79 -12.53 7.51 10.19
CA ALA A 79 -11.33 7.84 9.43
C ALA A 79 -10.34 8.76 10.16
N GLN A 80 -10.81 9.53 11.15
CA GLN A 80 -10.01 10.48 11.93
C GLN A 80 -9.67 9.97 13.33
N LYS A 81 -9.98 8.72 13.65
CA LYS A 81 -9.69 8.07 14.93
C LYS A 81 -8.59 7.02 14.74
N SER A 82 -7.67 6.91 15.71
CA SER A 82 -6.69 5.82 15.73
C SER A 82 -7.33 4.50 16.17
N PHE A 83 -6.96 3.42 15.51
CA PHE A 83 -7.31 2.04 15.85
C PHE A 83 -6.11 1.26 16.40
N SER A 84 -4.92 1.88 16.42
CA SER A 84 -3.76 1.35 17.13
C SER A 84 -4.05 1.30 18.63
N LYS A 85 -3.83 0.13 19.25
CA LYS A 85 -4.07 -0.08 20.69
C LYS A 85 -3.06 0.67 21.56
N GLU A 86 -1.87 0.87 21.03
CA GLU A 86 -0.74 1.55 21.66
C GLU A 86 0.06 2.29 20.58
N PRO A 87 0.79 3.36 20.94
CA PRO A 87 1.67 4.05 20.00
C PRO A 87 2.74 3.11 19.43
N LEU A 88 3.05 3.28 18.14
CA LEU A 88 4.10 2.51 17.47
C LEU A 88 5.49 2.96 17.98
N PRO A 89 6.42 2.02 18.18
CA PRO A 89 7.81 2.37 18.43
C PRO A 89 8.42 3.06 17.20
N GLU A 90 9.47 3.87 17.41
CA GLU A 90 10.31 4.32 16.30
C GLU A 90 10.98 3.10 15.65
N ARG A 91 10.97 3.02 14.33
CA ARG A 91 11.65 1.94 13.63
C ARG A 91 13.16 2.11 13.76
N GLU A 92 13.83 1.04 14.18
CA GLU A 92 15.29 1.04 14.30
C GLU A 92 15.98 1.11 12.93
N GLY A 93 17.14 1.77 12.88
CA GLY A 93 17.98 1.84 11.70
C GLY A 93 17.74 3.07 10.81
N PRO A 94 18.38 3.13 9.63
CA PRO A 94 18.24 4.26 8.72
C PRO A 94 16.83 4.32 8.14
N ARG A 95 16.34 5.54 7.89
CA ARG A 95 15.02 5.72 7.29
C ARG A 95 14.99 5.15 5.88
N VAL A 96 14.09 4.19 5.67
CA VAL A 96 13.88 3.50 4.39
C VAL A 96 12.90 4.29 3.51
N ARG A 97 12.98 4.08 2.19
CA ARG A 97 12.07 4.65 1.18
C ARG A 97 11.67 3.58 0.19
N ALA A 98 10.46 3.70 -0.37
CA ALA A 98 10.07 2.86 -1.50
C ALA A 98 10.94 3.18 -2.73
N LEU A 99 11.09 2.20 -3.60
CA LEU A 99 11.65 2.41 -4.92
C LEU A 99 10.72 3.29 -5.76
N LYS A 100 11.31 4.01 -6.73
CA LYS A 100 10.66 5.13 -7.42
C LYS A 100 9.39 4.80 -8.21
N PHE A 101 9.12 3.53 -8.51
CA PHE A 101 8.04 3.13 -9.40
C PHE A 101 6.67 3.23 -8.74
N VAL A 102 5.64 3.62 -9.51
CA VAL A 102 4.26 3.73 -9.00
C VAL A 102 3.66 2.35 -8.78
N PHE A 103 3.81 1.45 -9.75
CA PHE A 103 3.45 0.03 -9.62
C PHE A 103 4.40 -0.86 -10.45
N PRO A 104 4.74 -2.05 -9.96
CA PRO A 104 4.59 -2.44 -8.56
C PRO A 104 5.41 -1.51 -7.64
N GLN A 105 4.79 -1.05 -6.54
CA GLN A 105 5.52 -0.32 -5.50
C GLN A 105 6.20 -1.38 -4.61
N ARG A 106 7.49 -1.19 -4.36
CA ARG A 106 8.35 -2.12 -3.62
C ARG A 106 9.34 -1.35 -2.77
N GLU A 107 9.79 -1.96 -1.68
CA GLU A 107 10.94 -1.44 -0.93
C GLU A 107 12.25 -1.88 -1.58
N ARG A 108 12.29 -3.10 -2.12
CA ARG A 108 13.50 -3.71 -2.67
C ARG A 108 13.17 -4.56 -3.90
N PRO A 109 14.16 -4.83 -4.77
CA PRO A 109 13.97 -5.72 -5.91
C PRO A 109 13.75 -7.19 -5.47
N GLU A 110 13.22 -8.01 -6.37
CA GLU A 110 12.83 -9.40 -6.10
C GLU A 110 14.01 -10.32 -5.71
N ASP A 111 15.21 -10.01 -6.17
CA ASP A 111 16.43 -10.81 -5.96
C ASP A 111 17.11 -10.59 -4.59
N HIS A 112 16.48 -9.85 -3.67
CA HIS A 112 16.97 -9.58 -2.31
C HIS A 112 16.02 -10.14 -1.24
N PRO A 113 15.87 -11.48 -1.13
CA PRO A 113 14.92 -12.10 -0.21
C PRO A 113 15.34 -11.89 1.26
N GLN A 114 14.34 -11.81 2.14
CA GLN A 114 14.59 -11.85 3.58
C GLN A 114 14.98 -13.25 4.07
N PRO A 115 15.69 -13.34 5.22
CA PRO A 115 15.90 -14.60 5.93
C PRO A 115 14.60 -15.39 6.09
N GLN A 116 14.70 -16.72 5.98
CA GLN A 116 13.55 -17.61 5.95
C GLN A 116 12.72 -17.53 7.25
N ASP A 117 13.37 -17.42 8.41
CA ASP A 117 12.74 -17.25 9.71
C ASP A 117 11.89 -15.97 9.79
N VAL A 118 12.41 -14.85 9.26
CA VAL A 118 11.67 -13.58 9.19
C VAL A 118 10.47 -13.69 8.25
N ARG A 119 10.65 -14.33 7.09
CA ARG A 119 9.56 -14.58 6.13
C ARG A 119 8.45 -15.42 6.77
N GLU A 120 8.80 -16.55 7.36
CA GLU A 120 7.85 -17.47 8.00
C GLU A 120 7.11 -16.80 9.16
N ALA A 121 7.83 -16.07 10.02
CA ALA A 121 7.22 -15.32 11.12
C ALA A 121 6.21 -14.28 10.60
N TYR A 122 6.57 -13.52 9.56
CA TYR A 122 5.68 -12.49 9.04
C TYR A 122 4.44 -13.07 8.36
N LEU A 123 4.59 -14.11 7.54
CA LEU A 123 3.46 -14.79 6.91
C LEU A 123 2.55 -15.44 7.96
N ALA A 124 3.12 -16.08 8.99
CA ALA A 124 2.33 -16.63 10.08
C ALA A 124 1.58 -15.56 10.88
N ALA A 125 2.15 -14.35 11.02
CA ALA A 125 1.47 -13.22 11.65
C ALA A 125 0.34 -12.66 10.76
N PHE A 126 0.56 -12.62 9.44
CA PHE A 126 -0.44 -12.21 8.45
C PHE A 126 -1.64 -13.15 8.40
N ASP A 127 -1.40 -14.46 8.39
CA ASP A 127 -2.45 -15.48 8.34
C ASP A 127 -3.38 -15.43 9.56
N LYS A 128 -2.86 -14.96 10.71
CA LYS A 128 -3.62 -14.81 11.97
C LYS A 128 -4.59 -13.62 11.98
N LEU A 129 -4.54 -12.72 10.99
CA LEU A 129 -5.45 -11.57 10.93
C LEU A 129 -6.93 -11.99 10.76
N ILE A 130 -7.21 -13.22 10.29
CA ILE A 130 -8.55 -13.65 9.89
C ILE A 130 -9.48 -14.13 11.02
N GLU A 131 -9.11 -14.03 12.29
CA GLU A 131 -9.95 -14.58 13.36
C GLU A 131 -11.16 -13.68 13.73
N ASN A 132 -11.94 -13.17 12.77
CA ASN A 132 -13.17 -12.42 13.04
C ASN A 132 -14.24 -12.50 11.93
N SER A 133 -15.51 -12.35 12.32
CA SER A 133 -16.64 -12.17 11.41
C SER A 133 -16.52 -10.86 10.63
N GLY A 134 -16.62 -10.92 9.29
CA GLY A 134 -16.75 -9.74 8.42
C GLY A 134 -15.61 -9.52 7.41
N THR A 135 -14.55 -10.32 7.48
CA THR A 135 -13.44 -10.30 6.50
C THR A 135 -13.32 -11.62 5.75
N GLU A 136 -12.63 -11.60 4.62
CA GLU A 136 -12.34 -12.79 3.80
C GLU A 136 -10.99 -12.69 3.08
N TRP A 137 -10.32 -13.82 2.90
CA TRP A 137 -9.12 -13.91 2.07
C TRP A 137 -9.51 -14.02 0.59
N GLY A 138 -8.75 -13.35 -0.26
CA GLY A 138 -8.87 -13.45 -1.70
C GLY A 138 -7.55 -13.15 -2.41
N THR A 139 -7.57 -13.18 -3.73
CA THR A 139 -6.47 -12.64 -4.53
C THR A 139 -6.54 -11.12 -4.54
N SER A 140 -5.42 -10.42 -4.29
CA SER A 140 -5.38 -8.94 -4.35
C SER A 140 -5.95 -8.44 -5.68
N LYS A 141 -6.88 -7.49 -5.61
CA LYS A 141 -7.47 -6.83 -6.79
C LYS A 141 -6.52 -5.74 -7.32
N LEU A 142 -5.77 -5.13 -6.42
CA LEU A 142 -4.83 -4.05 -6.73
C LEU A 142 -3.51 -4.59 -7.31
N GLU A 143 -2.99 -5.67 -6.74
CA GLU A 143 -1.74 -6.32 -7.16
C GLU A 143 -2.00 -7.39 -8.25
N LYS A 144 -3.24 -7.88 -8.38
CA LYS A 144 -3.70 -8.94 -9.30
C LYS A 144 -3.07 -10.31 -9.05
N ARG A 145 -2.48 -10.51 -7.87
CA ARG A 145 -1.76 -11.70 -7.43
C ARG A 145 -1.56 -11.63 -5.92
N GLY A 146 -1.15 -12.75 -5.33
CA GLY A 146 -0.90 -12.83 -3.89
C GLY A 146 -2.18 -12.77 -3.06
N THR A 147 -2.03 -13.10 -1.79
CA THR A 147 -3.14 -13.14 -0.84
C THR A 147 -3.38 -11.75 -0.27
N ALA A 148 -4.64 -11.35 -0.25
CA ALA A 148 -5.11 -10.10 0.32
C ALA A 148 -6.34 -10.33 1.21
N LEU A 149 -6.43 -9.57 2.29
CA LEU A 149 -7.58 -9.56 3.17
C LEU A 149 -8.56 -8.49 2.71
N PHE A 150 -9.83 -8.85 2.62
CA PHE A 150 -10.92 -7.96 2.20
C PHE A 150 -11.99 -7.87 3.29
N MET A 151 -12.75 -6.78 3.26
CA MET A 151 -14.10 -6.78 3.81
C MET A 151 -14.98 -7.73 2.99
N LYS A 152 -15.83 -8.53 3.65
CA LYS A 152 -16.77 -9.41 2.95
C LYS A 152 -17.65 -8.63 1.99
N GLU A 153 -17.82 -9.14 0.77
CA GLU A 153 -18.64 -8.49 -0.26
C GLU A 153 -20.10 -8.25 0.17
N SER A 154 -20.63 -9.06 1.09
CA SER A 154 -21.98 -8.90 1.65
C SER A 154 -22.14 -7.69 2.58
N LEU A 155 -21.05 -7.04 2.98
CA LEU A 155 -21.07 -5.88 3.87
C LEU A 155 -20.93 -4.58 3.06
N PRO A 156 -21.67 -3.52 3.41
CA PRO A 156 -21.52 -2.24 2.75
C PRO A 156 -20.12 -1.66 2.99
N LEU A 157 -19.51 -1.10 1.95
CA LEU A 157 -18.25 -0.36 2.07
C LEU A 157 -18.54 1.13 2.31
N SER A 158 -17.77 1.75 3.19
CA SER A 158 -17.72 3.21 3.30
C SER A 158 -17.34 3.82 1.95
N PRO A 159 -17.95 4.95 1.54
CA PRO A 159 -17.54 5.70 0.35
C PRO A 159 -16.04 6.01 0.30
N LEU A 160 -15.39 6.16 1.47
CA LEU A 160 -13.95 6.38 1.57
C LEU A 160 -13.13 5.17 1.09
N ALA A 161 -13.62 3.97 1.36
CA ALA A 161 -12.94 2.70 1.11
C ALA A 161 -13.21 2.12 -0.30
N VAL A 162 -14.22 2.65 -1.01
CA VAL A 162 -14.57 2.23 -2.38
C VAL A 162 -13.38 2.24 -3.34
N PRO A 163 -12.48 3.25 -3.35
CA PRO A 163 -11.32 3.26 -4.25
C PRO A 163 -10.40 2.03 -4.08
N SER A 164 -10.25 1.54 -2.85
CA SER A 164 -9.46 0.33 -2.54
C SER A 164 -10.24 -0.97 -2.75
N GLN A 165 -11.46 -0.92 -3.29
CA GLN A 165 -12.28 -2.11 -3.64
C GLN A 165 -12.53 -3.09 -2.48
N GLY A 166 -12.57 -2.56 -1.25
CA GLY A 166 -12.73 -3.36 -0.02
C GLY A 166 -11.46 -4.07 0.44
N GLU A 167 -10.33 -3.90 -0.26
CA GLU A 167 -9.03 -4.47 0.11
C GLU A 167 -8.50 -3.78 1.37
N ILE A 168 -8.32 -4.55 2.43
CA ILE A 168 -7.80 -4.08 3.71
C ILE A 168 -6.28 -4.08 3.65
N CYS A 169 -5.67 -5.22 3.34
CA CYS A 169 -4.22 -5.33 3.25
C CYS A 169 -3.77 -6.52 2.40
N HIS A 170 -2.53 -6.44 1.92
CA HIS A 170 -1.85 -7.53 1.25
C HIS A 170 -0.33 -7.44 1.45
N ILE A 171 0.36 -8.57 1.32
CA ILE A 171 1.83 -8.63 1.37
C ILE A 171 2.33 -9.08 -0.01
N HIS A 172 3.39 -8.41 -0.48
CA HIS A 172 4.08 -8.77 -1.71
C HIS A 172 4.89 -10.05 -1.53
N GLY A 173 4.65 -11.05 -2.39
CA GLY A 173 5.43 -12.29 -2.34
C GLY A 173 6.92 -12.10 -2.68
N THR A 174 7.24 -11.05 -3.44
CA THR A 174 8.59 -10.76 -3.95
C THR A 174 9.51 -10.24 -2.85
N ASP A 175 9.13 -9.17 -2.16
CA ASP A 175 10.01 -8.49 -1.20
C ASP A 175 9.51 -8.49 0.25
N LEU A 176 8.27 -8.95 0.50
CA LEU A 176 7.58 -8.88 1.80
C LEU A 176 7.23 -7.46 2.27
N SER A 177 7.35 -6.43 1.43
CA SER A 177 6.63 -5.19 1.70
C SER A 177 5.14 -5.44 1.47
N GLY A 178 4.27 -4.57 1.94
CA GLY A 178 2.84 -4.77 1.77
C GLY A 178 2.08 -3.47 1.74
N HIS A 179 0.78 -3.55 1.54
CA HIS A 179 -0.09 -2.40 1.66
C HIS A 179 -1.20 -2.64 2.67
N VAL A 180 -1.66 -1.56 3.28
CA VAL A 180 -2.78 -1.56 4.22
C VAL A 180 -3.59 -0.27 4.12
N THR A 181 -4.90 -0.39 4.17
CA THR A 181 -5.83 0.73 4.30
C THR A 181 -5.97 1.10 5.77
N LEU A 182 -5.42 2.26 6.15
CA LEU A 182 -5.42 2.74 7.54
C LEU A 182 -6.32 3.97 7.72
N SER A 183 -6.74 4.21 8.97
CA SER A 183 -7.25 5.51 9.39
C SER A 183 -6.17 6.59 9.19
N PHE A 184 -6.55 7.87 9.15
CA PHE A 184 -5.58 8.94 8.91
C PHE A 184 -4.56 9.10 10.05
N PRO A 185 -4.93 9.01 11.34
CA PRO A 185 -3.96 9.02 12.42
C PRO A 185 -3.00 7.82 12.38
N ASP A 186 -3.50 6.62 12.10
CA ASP A 186 -2.63 5.42 12.06
C ASP A 186 -1.69 5.48 10.84
N ALA A 187 -2.17 5.92 9.68
CA ALA A 187 -1.32 6.13 8.50
C ALA A 187 -0.23 7.18 8.76
N LYS A 188 -0.59 8.29 9.43
CA LYS A 188 0.36 9.31 9.86
C LYS A 188 1.43 8.72 10.76
N GLU A 189 1.04 7.96 11.78
CA GLU A 189 1.97 7.37 12.73
C GLU A 189 2.93 6.38 12.06
N VAL A 190 2.42 5.49 11.20
CA VAL A 190 3.25 4.56 10.40
C VAL A 190 4.34 5.30 9.62
N ILE A 191 4.00 6.45 9.01
CA ILE A 191 4.94 7.26 8.24
C ILE A 191 5.95 7.96 9.15
N GLU A 192 5.49 8.64 10.19
CA GLU A 192 6.33 9.39 11.12
C GLU A 192 7.35 8.47 11.81
N LYS A 193 6.92 7.28 12.23
CA LYS A 193 7.73 6.26 12.91
C LYS A 193 8.62 5.44 11.98
N GLY A 194 8.57 5.69 10.67
CA GLY A 194 9.44 5.04 9.68
C GLY A 194 9.06 3.61 9.31
N TRP A 195 7.83 3.17 9.59
CA TRP A 195 7.31 1.85 9.24
C TRP A 195 6.78 1.75 7.82
N GLY A 196 6.54 2.89 7.17
CA GLY A 196 6.00 2.89 5.82
C GLY A 196 5.97 4.26 5.15
N GLU A 197 5.41 4.28 3.96
CA GLU A 197 5.09 5.49 3.20
C GLU A 197 3.80 5.29 2.41
N ARG A 198 3.10 6.38 2.06
CA ARG A 198 1.87 6.26 1.25
C ARG A 198 2.16 5.66 -0.11
N HIS A 199 1.16 4.97 -0.67
CA HIS A 199 1.20 4.72 -2.11
C HIS A 199 1.08 6.05 -2.86
N ARG A 200 1.79 6.19 -3.98
CA ARG A 200 1.75 7.39 -4.83
C ARG A 200 0.36 7.72 -5.41
N LEU A 201 -0.61 6.82 -5.29
CA LEU A 201 -1.99 7.01 -5.77
C LEU A 201 -2.99 7.19 -4.62
N SER A 202 -2.52 7.26 -3.37
CA SER A 202 -3.37 7.45 -2.19
C SER A 202 -4.08 8.79 -2.26
N GLY A 203 -5.39 8.78 -2.00
CA GLY A 203 -6.23 9.97 -2.09
C GLY A 203 -6.54 10.40 -3.52
N THR A 204 -6.31 9.52 -4.50
CA THR A 204 -6.87 9.63 -5.85
C THR A 204 -8.11 8.74 -5.95
N SER A 205 -8.90 8.84 -7.02
CA SER A 205 -10.03 7.92 -7.27
C SER A 205 -9.64 6.43 -7.36
N ARG A 206 -8.35 6.10 -7.29
CA ARG A 206 -7.81 4.73 -7.34
C ARG A 206 -7.53 4.11 -5.97
N LEU A 207 -7.28 4.88 -4.91
CA LEU A 207 -6.88 4.35 -3.60
C LEU A 207 -7.35 5.25 -2.45
N HIS A 208 -7.69 4.62 -1.33
CA HIS A 208 -7.99 5.30 -0.07
C HIS A 208 -6.86 6.28 0.34
N LEU A 209 -7.19 7.39 1.01
CA LEU A 209 -6.20 8.40 1.41
C LEU A 209 -5.14 7.85 2.38
N GLY A 210 -5.54 6.99 3.31
CA GLY A 210 -4.67 6.26 4.24
C GLY A 210 -4.05 4.98 3.68
N TYR A 211 -4.13 4.72 2.37
CA TYR A 211 -3.54 3.52 1.77
C TYR A 211 -2.00 3.61 1.82
N THR A 212 -1.40 2.76 2.66
CA THR A 212 0.01 2.92 3.08
C THR A 212 0.77 1.66 2.75
N MET A 213 1.95 1.81 2.15
CA MET A 213 2.91 0.72 2.04
C MET A 213 3.61 0.54 3.37
N VAL A 214 3.59 -0.67 3.91
CA VAL A 214 4.45 -1.07 5.03
C VAL A 214 5.73 -1.68 4.50
N PHE A 215 6.82 -1.33 5.16
CA PHE A 215 8.16 -1.78 4.79
C PHE A 215 8.41 -3.24 5.19
N VAL A 216 9.40 -3.83 4.53
CA VAL A 216 9.87 -5.20 4.73
C VAL A 216 10.47 -5.33 6.13
N PRO A 217 10.07 -6.32 6.95
CA PRO A 217 10.60 -6.46 8.31
C PRO A 217 12.08 -6.85 8.28
N ASN A 218 12.94 -6.15 9.02
CA ASN A 218 14.38 -6.47 9.10
C ASN A 218 14.68 -7.71 9.95
N ASN A 219 13.80 -8.05 10.88
CA ASN A 219 13.95 -9.16 11.82
C ASN A 219 12.58 -9.61 12.32
N VAL A 220 12.53 -10.74 13.05
CA VAL A 220 11.30 -11.33 13.59
C VAL A 220 10.54 -10.36 14.51
N ARG A 221 11.22 -9.50 15.29
CA ARG A 221 10.54 -8.54 16.17
C ARG A 221 9.75 -7.49 15.39
N GLU A 222 10.26 -7.06 14.23
CA GLU A 222 9.53 -6.12 13.36
C GLU A 222 8.22 -6.72 12.85
N THR A 223 8.14 -8.06 12.68
CA THR A 223 6.92 -8.72 12.20
C THR A 223 5.74 -8.54 13.15
N GLU A 224 5.99 -8.44 14.45
CA GLU A 224 4.95 -8.19 15.47
C GLU A 224 4.41 -6.76 15.36
N VAL A 225 5.28 -5.79 15.08
CA VAL A 225 4.86 -4.39 14.86
C VAL A 225 4.05 -4.27 13.58
N LEU A 226 4.50 -4.91 12.50
CA LEU A 226 3.75 -4.96 11.25
C LEU A 226 2.37 -5.62 11.45
N ALA A 227 2.29 -6.72 12.19
CA ALA A 227 1.00 -7.35 12.49
C ALA A 227 0.04 -6.42 13.24
N LYS A 228 0.53 -5.60 14.17
CA LYS A 228 -0.28 -4.57 14.86
C LYS A 228 -0.79 -3.50 13.89
N ILE A 229 0.06 -3.05 12.96
CA ILE A 229 -0.33 -2.09 11.92
C ILE A 229 -1.42 -2.68 11.02
N LEU A 230 -1.25 -3.92 10.58
CA LEU A 230 -2.24 -4.60 9.73
C LEU A 230 -3.57 -4.81 10.48
N GLN A 231 -3.52 -5.17 11.76
CA GLN A 231 -4.71 -5.30 12.61
C GLN A 231 -5.44 -3.96 12.78
N ALA A 232 -4.72 -2.84 12.95
CA ALA A 232 -5.35 -1.52 12.99
C ALA A 232 -6.09 -1.20 11.69
N GLY A 233 -5.56 -1.62 10.53
CA GLY A 233 -6.25 -1.53 9.25
C GLY A 233 -7.54 -2.36 9.19
N VAL A 234 -7.52 -3.58 9.73
CA VAL A 234 -8.72 -4.43 9.87
C VAL A 234 -9.77 -3.75 10.75
N ASP A 235 -9.37 -3.25 11.91
CA ASP A 235 -10.28 -2.63 12.86
C ASP A 235 -10.89 -1.34 12.31
N TYR A 236 -10.10 -0.54 11.59
CA TYR A 236 -10.57 0.65 10.87
C TYR A 236 -11.59 0.29 9.80
N MET A 237 -11.26 -0.63 8.90
CA MET A 237 -12.13 -0.99 7.77
C MET A 237 -13.46 -1.59 8.22
N LYS A 238 -13.49 -2.27 9.38
CA LYS A 238 -14.71 -2.78 10.01
C LYS A 238 -15.56 -1.71 10.71
N SER A 239 -14.97 -0.56 11.04
CA SER A 239 -15.67 0.55 11.70
C SER A 239 -16.33 1.52 10.71
N CYS A 240 -16.02 1.34 9.43
CA CYS A 240 -16.47 2.15 8.30
C CYS A 240 -17.81 1.66 7.73
#